data_AF-A0AAD4ERD4-F1
#
_entry.id   AF-A0AAD4ERD4-F1
#
_cell.length_a   1.000
_cell.length_b   1.000
_cell.length_c   1.000
_cell.angle_alpha   90.00
_cell.angle_beta   90.00
_cell.angle_gamma   90.00
#
_symmetry.space_group_name_H-M   'P 1'
#
loop_
_entity.id
_entity.type
_entity.pdbx_description
1 polymer ?
#
loop_
_entity_poly.entity_id
_entity_poly.type
_entity_poly.pdbx_seq_one_letter_code
_entity_poly.pdbx_strand_id
1 'polypeptide(L)'
;MDRVFKLKYLEQLIGVVDHLNLRLGIVHGDSCPWNLLVDAETDNIQLFDFNCAARLGWEGDEENRLEFRYEPDRNDVKFVIFTVYELITREFCFRREFYPHELDESEVMSKKTWAKHREAKLDRPVAEYRRVLTEWVKRRAQTNKSVDHFTKASEPLSWPPLQVEPFMAWDQSPLKKRGRMRSTMSAPGQELPKMGTPGDGVFAACRG
;
A
#
# COMPACT_ATOMS: atom_id res chain seq x y z
N MET A 1 -2.41 -10.21 18.29
CA MET A 1 -2.99 -8.95 17.78
C MET A 1 -4.44 -8.86 18.25
N ASP A 2 -4.78 -7.94 19.17
CA ASP A 2 -6.13 -7.89 19.75
C ASP A 2 -7.14 -6.99 19.04
N ARG A 3 -6.71 -6.23 18.02
CA ARG A 3 -7.58 -5.28 17.31
C ARG A 3 -8.46 -5.97 16.29
N VAL A 4 -9.71 -5.52 16.24
CA VAL A 4 -10.71 -5.91 15.25
C VAL A 4 -10.45 -5.10 13.98
N PHE A 5 -10.24 -5.77 12.85
CA PHE A 5 -10.33 -5.09 11.55
C PHE A 5 -11.82 -4.90 11.26
N LYS A 6 -12.25 -3.65 11.07
CA LYS A 6 -13.65 -3.26 10.88
C LYS A 6 -13.97 -3.05 9.41
N LEU A 7 -15.22 -3.29 8.99
CA LEU A 7 -15.62 -3.04 7.60
C LEU A 7 -15.47 -1.55 7.22
N LYS A 8 -15.73 -0.66 8.20
CA LYS A 8 -15.46 0.78 8.10
C LYS A 8 -14.01 1.08 7.68
N TYR A 9 -13.04 0.32 8.17
CA TYR A 9 -11.63 0.53 7.85
C TYR A 9 -11.33 0.19 6.39
N LEU A 10 -11.96 -0.85 5.83
CA LEU A 10 -11.89 -1.13 4.40
C LEU A 10 -12.47 0.03 3.57
N GLU A 11 -13.66 0.50 3.94
CA GLU A 11 -14.34 1.61 3.25
C GLU A 11 -13.50 2.90 3.28
N GLN A 12 -12.86 3.18 4.42
CA GLN A 12 -11.93 4.30 4.54
C GLN A 12 -10.68 4.09 3.68
N LEU A 13 -10.12 2.88 3.63
CA LEU A 13 -8.90 2.61 2.86
C LEU A 13 -9.15 2.81 1.36
N ILE A 14 -10.23 2.25 0.83
CA ILE A 14 -10.60 2.45 -0.58
C ILE A 14 -10.91 3.93 -0.85
N GLY A 15 -11.51 4.64 0.10
CA GLY A 15 -11.77 6.08 -0.01
C GLY A 15 -10.49 6.92 -0.06
N VAL A 16 -9.50 6.60 0.78
CA VAL A 16 -8.18 7.23 0.75
C VAL A 16 -7.47 6.94 -0.57
N VAL A 17 -7.47 5.71 -1.04
CA VAL A 17 -6.85 5.34 -2.33
C VAL A 17 -7.55 6.01 -3.52
N ASP A 18 -8.88 6.08 -3.51
CA ASP A 18 -9.63 6.82 -4.54
C ASP A 18 -9.30 8.31 -4.48
N HIS A 19 -9.18 8.91 -3.29
CA HIS A 19 -8.77 10.30 -3.13
C HIS A 19 -7.36 10.55 -3.67
N LEU A 20 -6.38 9.71 -3.30
CA LEU A 20 -5.01 9.84 -3.79
C LEU A 20 -4.95 9.69 -5.31
N ASN A 21 -5.47 8.59 -5.87
CA ASN A 21 -5.29 8.29 -7.29
C ASN A 21 -6.16 9.18 -8.19
N LEU A 22 -7.45 9.36 -7.86
CA LEU A 22 -8.43 9.95 -8.76
C LEU A 22 -8.55 11.47 -8.60
N ARG A 23 -8.36 11.96 -7.37
CA ARG A 23 -8.43 13.40 -7.09
C ARG A 23 -7.05 14.03 -7.17
N LEU A 24 -6.05 13.47 -6.47
CA LEU A 24 -4.72 14.08 -6.40
C LEU A 24 -3.74 13.61 -7.49
N GLY A 25 -4.04 12.52 -8.19
CA GLY A 25 -3.12 11.95 -9.19
C GLY A 25 -1.86 11.33 -8.56
N ILE A 26 -1.95 10.89 -7.30
CA ILE A 26 -0.86 10.29 -6.53
C ILE A 26 -1.13 8.81 -6.31
N VAL A 27 -0.09 8.01 -6.46
CA VAL A 27 -0.06 6.59 -6.10
C VAL A 27 0.72 6.44 -4.81
N HIS A 28 0.20 5.71 -3.82
CA HIS A 28 0.93 5.43 -2.58
C HIS A 28 2.05 4.41 -2.82
N GLY A 29 1.75 3.36 -3.59
CA GLY A 29 2.75 2.45 -4.14
C GLY A 29 3.32 1.44 -3.15
N ASP A 30 2.81 1.40 -1.92
CA ASP A 30 3.12 0.38 -0.90
C ASP A 30 2.02 0.26 0.18
N SER A 31 0.75 0.22 -0.23
CA SER A 31 -0.36 0.04 0.72
C SER A 31 -0.32 -1.37 1.32
N CYS A 32 -0.08 -1.48 2.63
CA CYS A 32 0.10 -2.77 3.32
C CYS A 32 -0.37 -2.70 4.79
N PRO A 33 -0.65 -3.85 5.47
CA PRO A 33 -1.13 -3.86 6.84
C PRO A 33 -0.27 -3.05 7.82
N TRP A 34 1.05 -3.06 7.64
CA TRP A 34 2.00 -2.33 8.49
C TRP A 34 2.04 -0.82 8.23
N ASN A 35 1.53 -0.36 7.08
CA ASN A 35 1.37 1.05 6.72
C ASN A 35 -0.03 1.59 7.07
N LEU A 36 -0.81 0.83 7.85
CA LEU A 36 -2.12 1.25 8.38
C LEU A 36 -2.05 1.43 9.90
N LEU A 37 -2.44 2.62 10.36
CA LEU A 37 -2.67 2.93 11.76
C LEU A 37 -4.17 3.03 12.02
N VAL A 38 -4.59 2.74 13.26
CA VAL A 38 -5.92 3.07 13.75
C VAL A 38 -5.76 4.13 14.82
N ASP A 39 -6.30 5.30 14.54
CA ASP A 39 -6.41 6.40 15.49
C ASP A 39 -7.37 6.00 16.61
N ALA A 40 -6.90 6.05 17.86
CA ALA A 40 -7.64 5.55 19.01
C ALA A 40 -8.79 6.48 19.44
N GLU A 41 -8.73 7.77 19.10
CA GLU A 41 -9.72 8.77 19.49
C GLU A 41 -10.88 8.80 18.51
N THR A 42 -10.57 8.75 17.22
CA THR A 42 -11.53 8.91 16.12
C THR A 42 -12.02 7.59 15.53
N ASP A 43 -11.37 6.47 15.89
CA ASP A 43 -11.64 5.14 15.33
C ASP A 43 -11.55 5.14 13.79
N ASN A 44 -10.59 5.89 13.25
CA ASN A 44 -10.35 6.01 11.82
C ASN A 44 -9.00 5.40 11.46
N ILE A 45 -8.87 4.90 10.23
CA ILE A 45 -7.56 4.52 9.74
C ILE A 45 -6.77 5.72 9.24
N GLN A 46 -5.45 5.59 9.31
CA GLN A 46 -4.50 6.48 8.64
C GLN A 46 -3.54 5.63 7.80
N LEU A 47 -3.41 5.98 6.53
CA LEU A 47 -2.38 5.44 5.63
C LEU A 47 -1.14 6.34 5.73
N PHE A 48 0.02 5.74 5.97
CA PHE A 48 1.29 6.45 6.10
C PHE A 48 2.40 5.72 5.33
N ASP A 49 3.60 6.31 5.34
CA ASP A 49 4.80 5.81 4.64
C ASP A 49 4.71 5.94 3.10
N PHE A 50 4.67 7.19 2.65
CA PHE A 50 4.64 7.57 1.23
C PHE A 50 6.02 7.47 0.55
N ASN A 51 6.98 6.72 1.10
CA ASN A 51 8.33 6.60 0.52
C ASN A 51 8.34 5.94 -0.87
N CYS A 52 7.29 5.18 -1.20
CA CYS A 52 7.10 4.60 -2.53
C CYS A 52 6.10 5.39 -3.39
N ALA A 53 5.68 6.56 -2.93
CA ALA A 53 4.67 7.33 -3.63
C ALA A 53 5.22 7.92 -4.91
N ALA A 54 4.34 8.04 -5.90
CA ALA A 54 4.67 8.59 -7.21
C ALA A 54 3.48 9.39 -7.77
N ARG A 55 3.77 10.32 -8.67
CA ARG A 55 2.74 10.88 -9.54
C ARG A 55 2.28 9.82 -10.53
N LEU A 56 0.98 9.59 -10.62
CA LEU A 56 0.39 8.59 -11.51
C LEU A 56 0.82 8.85 -12.96
N GLY A 57 1.41 7.84 -13.62
CA GLY A 57 1.82 7.94 -15.02
C GLY A 57 3.02 8.85 -15.29
N TRP A 58 3.63 9.47 -14.27
CA TRP A 58 4.77 10.36 -14.46
C TRP A 58 6.08 9.59 -14.66
N GLU A 59 6.79 9.91 -15.73
CA GLU A 59 8.03 9.23 -16.13
C GLU A 59 9.23 9.55 -15.22
N GLY A 60 9.11 10.59 -14.38
CA GLY A 60 10.20 11.17 -13.61
C GLY A 60 10.89 12.30 -14.37
N ASP A 61 11.88 12.92 -13.74
CA ASP A 61 12.78 13.88 -14.38
C ASP A 61 14.24 13.42 -14.22
N GLU A 62 15.07 13.74 -15.21
CA GLU A 62 16.49 13.34 -15.23
C GLU A 62 17.31 14.08 -14.17
N GLU A 63 16.91 15.30 -13.81
CA GLU A 63 17.55 16.14 -12.80
C GLU A 63 17.58 15.44 -11.43
N ASN A 64 16.48 14.76 -11.09
CA ASN A 64 16.34 13.94 -9.89
C ASN A 64 16.57 12.45 -10.18
N ARG A 65 17.28 12.09 -11.27
CA ARG A 65 17.66 10.70 -11.59
C ARG A 65 16.47 9.73 -11.65
N LEU A 66 15.30 10.21 -12.10
CA LEU A 66 14.04 9.47 -12.13
C LEU A 66 13.56 9.00 -10.74
N GLU A 67 13.98 9.69 -9.68
CA GLU A 67 13.46 9.47 -8.32
C GLU A 67 11.94 9.74 -8.32
N PHE A 68 11.18 8.90 -7.59
CA PHE A 68 9.71 8.92 -7.58
C PHE A 68 9.01 8.71 -8.92
N ARG A 69 9.71 8.19 -9.95
CA ARG A 69 9.05 7.76 -11.20
C ARG A 69 7.94 6.76 -10.91
N TYR A 70 6.86 6.86 -11.67
CA TYR A 70 5.78 5.90 -11.62
C TYR A 70 6.24 4.51 -12.06
N GLU A 71 5.89 3.49 -11.27
CA GLU A 71 6.11 2.09 -11.60
C GLU A 71 4.73 1.43 -11.74
N PRO A 72 4.34 0.96 -12.95
CA PRO A 72 3.01 0.39 -13.18
C PRO A 72 2.64 -0.76 -12.24
N ASP A 73 3.63 -1.55 -11.83
CA ASP A 73 3.43 -2.66 -10.90
C ASP A 73 3.11 -2.21 -9.47
N ARG A 74 3.41 -0.96 -9.10
CA ARG A 74 3.05 -0.36 -7.82
C ARG A 74 1.62 0.18 -7.86
N ASN A 75 0.68 -0.72 -8.08
CA ASN A 75 -0.73 -0.39 -8.23
C ASN A 75 -1.45 -0.44 -6.87
N ASP A 76 -2.06 0.67 -6.45
CA ASP A 76 -2.75 0.75 -5.16
C ASP A 76 -4.00 -0.15 -5.08
N VAL A 77 -4.71 -0.37 -6.19
CA VAL A 77 -5.86 -1.30 -6.22
C VAL A 77 -5.40 -2.71 -5.90
N LYS A 78 -4.34 -3.16 -6.57
CA LYS A 78 -3.68 -4.44 -6.30
C LYS A 78 -3.25 -4.53 -4.84
N PHE A 79 -2.57 -3.52 -4.33
CA PHE A 79 -2.07 -3.54 -2.95
C PHE A 79 -3.16 -3.52 -1.88
N VAL A 80 -4.28 -2.84 -2.11
CA VAL A 80 -5.43 -2.93 -1.21
C VAL A 80 -6.00 -4.34 -1.19
N ILE A 81 -6.13 -5.00 -2.35
CA ILE A 81 -6.61 -6.40 -2.42
C ILE A 81 -5.76 -7.32 -1.56
N PHE A 82 -4.44 -7.28 -1.72
CA PHE A 82 -3.51 -8.07 -0.90
C PHE A 82 -3.59 -7.70 0.58
N THR A 83 -3.65 -6.41 0.90
CA THR A 83 -3.74 -5.92 2.29
C THR A 83 -4.97 -6.47 3.02
N VAL A 84 -6.13 -6.45 2.38
CA VAL A 84 -7.37 -6.96 2.97
C VAL A 84 -7.32 -8.48 3.11
N TYR A 85 -6.78 -9.17 2.11
CA TYR A 85 -6.57 -10.62 2.18
C TYR A 85 -5.70 -10.98 3.38
N GLU A 86 -4.52 -10.37 3.50
CA GLU A 86 -3.54 -10.61 4.56
C GLU A 86 -4.10 -10.29 5.96
N LEU A 87 -4.90 -9.24 6.11
CA LEU A 87 -5.55 -8.92 7.39
C LEU A 87 -6.54 -10.00 7.83
N ILE A 88 -7.24 -10.63 6.87
CA ILE A 88 -8.26 -11.65 7.12
C ILE A 88 -7.63 -13.05 7.30
N THR A 89 -6.71 -13.43 6.42
CA THR A 89 -6.14 -14.78 6.35
C THR A 89 -4.85 -14.93 7.15
N ARG A 90 -4.18 -13.81 7.47
CA ARG A 90 -2.82 -13.77 8.07
C ARG A 90 -1.75 -14.48 7.21
N GLU A 91 -2.01 -14.67 5.92
CA GLU A 91 -1.05 -15.22 4.98
C GLU A 91 -0.22 -14.09 4.34
N PHE A 92 0.94 -13.79 4.94
CA PHE A 92 1.83 -12.71 4.51
C PHE A 92 2.90 -13.13 3.49
N CYS A 93 2.77 -14.32 2.90
CA CYS A 93 3.76 -14.90 2.00
C CYS A 93 4.01 -14.07 0.73
N PHE A 94 3.05 -13.25 0.31
CA PHE A 94 3.14 -12.38 -0.87
C PHE A 94 4.18 -11.27 -0.73
N ARG A 95 4.54 -10.86 0.50
CA ARG A 95 5.43 -9.72 0.73
C ARG A 95 6.80 -10.08 1.30
N ARG A 96 7.16 -11.36 1.32
CA ARG A 96 8.44 -11.84 1.90
C ARG A 96 9.67 -11.24 1.22
N GLU A 97 9.59 -11.00 -0.09
CA GLU A 97 10.70 -10.41 -0.89
C GLU A 97 10.27 -9.15 -1.68
N PHE A 98 9.01 -8.71 -1.46
CA PHE A 98 8.35 -7.52 -2.02
C PHE A 98 8.80 -7.14 -3.45
N TYR A 99 8.35 -7.91 -4.43
CA TYR A 99 8.46 -7.58 -5.85
C TYR A 99 7.07 -7.26 -6.40
N PRO A 100 6.73 -5.97 -6.61
CA PRO A 100 5.38 -5.59 -7.08
C PRO A 100 4.93 -6.32 -8.35
N HIS A 101 5.85 -6.65 -9.25
CA HIS A 101 5.57 -7.35 -10.52
C HIS A 101 5.23 -8.83 -10.35
N GLU A 102 5.57 -9.45 -9.22
CA GLU A 102 5.23 -10.85 -8.92
C GLU A 102 3.84 -10.99 -8.29
N LEU A 103 3.21 -9.88 -7.92
CA LEU A 103 1.88 -9.89 -7.34
C LEU A 103 0.82 -9.85 -8.46
N ASP A 104 -0.01 -10.88 -8.48
CA ASP A 104 -1.20 -10.96 -9.31
C ASP A 104 -2.46 -10.97 -8.44
N GLU A 105 -3.23 -9.88 -8.48
CA GLU A 105 -4.47 -9.77 -7.70
C GLU A 105 -5.53 -10.81 -8.09
N SER A 106 -5.45 -11.38 -9.29
CA SER A 106 -6.40 -12.39 -9.76
C SER A 106 -6.28 -13.69 -8.96
N GLU A 107 -5.08 -14.03 -8.47
CA GLU A 107 -4.84 -15.19 -7.60
C GLU A 107 -5.57 -15.07 -6.26
N VAL A 108 -5.77 -13.84 -5.78
CA VAL A 108 -6.48 -13.56 -4.52
C VAL A 108 -7.99 -13.44 -4.75
N MET A 109 -8.39 -12.72 -5.79
CA MET A 109 -9.79 -12.41 -6.08
C MET A 109 -10.57 -13.62 -6.61
N SER A 110 -9.91 -14.55 -7.33
CA SER A 110 -10.53 -15.75 -7.88
C SER A 110 -10.81 -16.84 -6.84
N LYS A 111 -10.15 -16.81 -5.67
CA LYS A 111 -10.37 -17.80 -4.60
C LYS A 111 -11.84 -17.81 -4.18
N LYS A 112 -12.51 -18.96 -4.26
CA LYS A 112 -13.94 -19.09 -3.92
C LYS A 112 -14.27 -18.64 -2.50
N THR A 113 -13.37 -18.90 -1.55
CA THR A 113 -13.48 -18.50 -0.16
C THR A 113 -12.15 -17.94 0.35
N TRP A 114 -12.21 -17.04 1.32
CA TRP A 114 -11.02 -16.63 2.08
C TRP A 114 -11.13 -17.24 3.48
N ALA A 115 -10.19 -18.14 3.81
CA ALA A 115 -10.17 -18.80 5.11
C ALA A 115 -9.74 -17.78 6.17
N LYS A 116 -10.69 -17.33 7.00
CA LYS A 116 -10.39 -16.42 8.10
C LYS A 116 -9.45 -17.09 9.08
N HIS A 117 -8.32 -16.45 9.40
CA HIS A 117 -7.42 -16.94 10.43
C HIS A 117 -8.12 -16.97 11.80
N ARG A 118 -7.75 -17.93 12.66
CA ARG A 118 -8.32 -18.05 14.02
C ARG A 118 -8.13 -16.78 14.85
N GLU A 119 -6.98 -16.13 14.69
CA GLU A 119 -6.64 -14.89 15.40
C GLU A 119 -7.12 -13.61 14.70
N ALA A 120 -7.63 -13.70 13.47
CA ALA A 120 -8.22 -12.54 12.80
C ALA A 120 -9.59 -12.23 13.42
N LYS A 121 -9.72 -11.03 13.99
CA LYS A 121 -10.95 -10.49 14.55
C LYS A 121 -11.59 -9.53 13.55
N LEU A 122 -12.84 -9.79 13.17
CA LEU A 122 -13.63 -9.00 12.22
C LEU A 122 -14.95 -8.61 12.88
N ASP A 123 -15.46 -7.41 12.59
CA ASP A 123 -16.78 -6.94 13.04
C ASP A 123 -17.94 -7.43 12.16
N ARG A 124 -17.62 -7.91 10.95
CA ARG A 124 -18.55 -8.40 9.94
C ARG A 124 -18.04 -9.72 9.33
N PRO A 125 -18.92 -10.54 8.70
CA PRO A 125 -18.49 -11.73 7.99
C PRO A 125 -17.53 -11.41 6.84
N VAL A 126 -16.59 -12.31 6.54
CA VAL A 126 -15.63 -12.17 5.42
C VAL A 126 -16.32 -11.86 4.08
N ALA A 127 -17.53 -12.39 3.89
CA ALA A 127 -18.33 -12.15 2.68
C ALA A 127 -18.63 -10.65 2.44
N GLU A 128 -18.86 -9.86 3.49
CA GLU A 128 -19.13 -8.42 3.36
C GLU A 128 -17.90 -7.65 2.89
N TYR A 129 -16.72 -7.95 3.47
CA TYR A 129 -15.45 -7.36 3.02
C TYR A 129 -15.18 -7.67 1.55
N ARG A 130 -15.37 -8.93 1.17
CA ARG A 130 -15.19 -9.37 -0.22
C ARG A 130 -16.17 -8.69 -1.16
N ARG A 131 -17.43 -8.50 -0.74
CA ARG A 131 -18.45 -7.81 -1.53
C ARG A 131 -18.05 -6.37 -1.80
N VAL A 132 -17.74 -5.60 -0.76
CA VAL A 132 -17.29 -4.20 -0.87
C VAL A 132 -16.04 -4.08 -1.74
N LEU A 133 -15.03 -4.93 -1.51
CA LEU A 133 -13.81 -4.93 -2.29
C LEU A 133 -14.08 -5.26 -3.77
N THR A 134 -14.91 -6.27 -4.06
CA THR A 134 -15.26 -6.66 -5.43
C THR A 134 -16.00 -5.55 -6.17
N GLU A 135 -16.96 -4.90 -5.51
CA GLU A 135 -17.69 -3.76 -6.07
C GLU A 135 -16.75 -2.59 -6.38
N TRP A 136 -15.82 -2.28 -5.48
CA TRP A 136 -14.81 -1.24 -5.68
C TRP A 136 -13.86 -1.57 -6.85
N VAL A 137 -13.30 -2.78 -6.89
CA VAL A 137 -12.41 -3.23 -7.98
C VAL A 137 -13.11 -3.17 -9.34
N LYS A 138 -14.37 -3.63 -9.42
CA LYS A 138 -15.16 -3.55 -10.65
C LYS A 138 -15.27 -2.11 -11.15
N ARG A 139 -15.64 -1.18 -10.27
CA ARG A 139 -15.74 0.26 -10.58
C ARG A 139 -14.39 0.84 -11.00
N ARG A 140 -13.30 0.50 -10.30
CA ARG A 140 -11.94 0.95 -10.65
C ARG A 140 -11.49 0.48 -12.03
N ALA A 141 -11.93 -0.69 -12.50
CA ALA A 141 -11.62 -1.15 -13.85
C ALA A 141 -12.16 -0.22 -14.96
N GLN A 142 -13.23 0.55 -14.68
CA GLN A 142 -13.69 1.60 -15.59
C GLN A 142 -12.96 2.93 -15.34
N THR A 143 -12.86 3.38 -14.08
CA THR A 143 -12.29 4.70 -13.76
C THR A 143 -10.77 4.80 -14.03
N ASN A 144 -10.03 3.70 -13.88
CA ASN A 144 -8.59 3.68 -14.18
C ASN A 144 -8.31 3.91 -15.69
N LYS A 145 -9.29 3.69 -16.57
CA LYS A 145 -9.16 4.01 -18.00
C LYS A 145 -9.27 5.51 -18.27
N SER A 146 -9.99 6.25 -17.42
CA SER A 146 -10.15 7.70 -17.54
C SER A 146 -9.05 8.49 -16.83
N VAL A 147 -8.55 7.97 -15.69
CA VAL A 147 -7.48 8.60 -14.90
C VAL A 147 -6.29 7.65 -14.84
N ASP A 148 -5.47 7.67 -15.88
CA ASP A 148 -4.24 6.88 -16.05
C ASP A 148 -2.97 7.73 -15.88
N HIS A 149 -3.12 9.05 -15.76
CA HIS A 149 -2.04 10.02 -15.62
C HIS A 149 -2.48 11.14 -14.67
N PHE A 150 -1.54 11.68 -13.87
CA PHE A 150 -1.84 12.63 -12.80
C PHE A 150 -2.54 13.91 -13.31
N THR A 151 -2.26 14.33 -14.54
CA THR A 151 -2.91 15.50 -15.17
C THR A 151 -4.40 15.31 -15.47
N LYS A 152 -4.90 14.06 -15.46
CA LYS A 152 -6.31 13.73 -15.63
C LYS A 152 -7.06 13.63 -14.29
N ALA A 153 -6.36 13.74 -13.16
CA ALA A 153 -6.98 13.77 -11.85
C ALA A 153 -7.78 15.07 -11.66
N SER A 154 -8.82 15.06 -10.82
CA SER A 154 -9.71 16.22 -10.70
C SER A 154 -9.07 17.44 -10.00
N GLU A 155 -8.14 17.20 -9.09
CA GLU A 155 -7.38 18.21 -8.36
C GLU A 155 -5.91 17.77 -8.23
N PRO A 156 -5.15 17.70 -9.34
CA PRO A 156 -3.80 17.16 -9.35
C PRO A 156 -2.90 17.86 -8.34
N LEU A 157 -2.23 17.09 -7.49
CA LEU A 157 -1.34 17.65 -6.49
C LEU A 157 -0.09 18.25 -7.15
N SER A 158 0.11 19.55 -6.92
CA SER A 158 1.37 20.20 -7.26
C SER A 158 2.42 19.79 -6.22
N TRP A 159 3.34 18.91 -6.60
CA TRP A 159 4.49 18.60 -5.78
C TRP A 159 5.47 19.77 -5.84
N PRO A 160 6.03 20.18 -4.69
CA PRO A 160 7.17 21.08 -4.71
C PRO A 160 8.32 20.40 -5.48
N PRO A 161 9.18 21.17 -6.15
CA PRO A 161 10.40 20.63 -6.73
C PRO A 161 11.19 19.86 -5.66
N LEU A 162 11.78 18.75 -6.06
CA LEU A 162 12.68 18.00 -5.19
C LEU A 162 13.88 18.87 -4.83
N GLN A 163 14.03 19.15 -3.55
CA GLN A 163 15.23 19.79 -3.03
C GLN A 163 16.26 18.71 -2.77
N VAL A 164 17.05 18.37 -3.79
CA VAL A 164 18.20 17.48 -3.62
C VAL A 164 19.35 18.32 -3.07
N GLU A 165 19.61 18.18 -1.78
CA GLU A 165 20.79 18.80 -1.18
C GLU A 165 22.06 18.25 -1.86
N PRO A 166 23.09 19.08 -2.16
CA PRO A 166 24.27 18.67 -2.92
C PRO A 166 25.01 17.45 -2.35
N PHE A 167 24.91 17.20 -1.04
CA PHE A 167 25.53 16.04 -0.39
C PHE A 167 24.70 14.74 -0.48
N MET A 168 23.42 14.83 -0.87
CA MET A 168 22.58 13.67 -1.19
C MET A 168 22.79 13.17 -2.63
N ALA A 169 23.62 13.85 -3.43
CA ALA A 169 24.19 13.32 -4.66
C ALA A 169 25.19 12.19 -4.32
N TRP A 170 24.66 11.01 -3.95
CA TRP A 170 25.49 9.87 -3.61
C TRP A 170 26.24 9.30 -4.83
N ASP A 171 27.43 8.81 -4.51
CA ASP A 171 28.49 8.15 -5.27
C ASP A 171 28.03 7.23 -6.42
N GLN A 172 28.74 7.31 -7.55
CA GLN A 172 28.51 6.60 -8.81
C GLN A 172 28.93 5.12 -8.79
N SER A 173 29.09 4.50 -7.62
CA SER A 173 29.52 3.10 -7.54
C SER A 173 28.35 2.13 -7.86
N PRO A 174 28.57 1.00 -8.57
CA PRO A 174 27.50 0.24 -9.23
C PRO A 174 26.62 -0.62 -8.30
N LEU A 175 26.60 -0.36 -7.00
CA LEU A 175 26.03 -1.24 -5.99
C LEU A 175 25.32 -0.46 -4.87
N LYS A 176 24.03 -0.13 -5.06
CA LYS A 176 22.96 -0.50 -4.11
C LYS A 176 21.56 -0.10 -4.56
N LYS A 177 20.68 -1.09 -4.42
CA LYS A 177 19.22 -1.07 -4.56
C LYS A 177 18.57 -0.03 -3.64
N ARG A 178 17.36 0.39 -4.04
CA ARG A 178 16.32 1.06 -3.26
C ARG A 178 16.41 0.80 -1.74
N GLY A 179 16.26 1.87 -0.96
CA GLY A 179 16.04 1.80 0.48
C GLY A 179 17.30 1.97 1.34
N ARG A 180 17.78 3.21 1.51
CA ARG A 180 18.81 3.53 2.52
C ARG A 180 18.59 4.79 3.35
N MET A 181 17.40 5.38 3.40
CA MET A 181 17.10 6.39 4.43
C MET A 181 16.95 5.79 5.83
N ARG A 182 16.64 4.48 5.94
CA ARG A 182 16.40 3.83 7.24
C ARG A 182 17.66 3.60 8.09
N SER A 183 18.87 3.67 7.51
CA SER A 183 20.12 3.41 8.25
C SER A 183 20.76 4.65 8.88
N THR A 184 20.28 5.86 8.60
CA THR A 184 20.93 7.10 9.06
C THR A 184 20.12 7.91 10.06
N MET A 185 18.88 7.56 10.35
CA MET A 185 18.07 8.23 11.38
C MET A 185 17.63 7.23 12.45
N SER A 186 18.58 6.84 13.30
CA SER A 186 18.28 6.25 14.61
C SER A 186 18.56 7.30 15.68
N ALA A 187 17.52 8.02 16.08
CA ALA A 187 17.43 8.69 17.37
C ALA A 187 16.05 8.35 17.97
N PRO A 188 15.95 8.11 19.29
CA PRO A 188 14.86 7.33 19.87
C PRO A 188 13.66 8.21 20.22
N GLY A 189 12.45 7.66 20.06
CA GLY A 189 11.32 8.07 20.88
C GLY A 189 10.00 8.26 20.14
N GLN A 190 9.25 7.16 20.03
CA GLN A 190 7.81 6.97 20.28
C GLN A 190 7.22 6.00 19.25
N GLU A 191 7.16 4.73 19.63
CA GLU A 191 6.50 3.70 18.84
C GLU A 191 4.98 3.89 18.94
N LEU A 192 4.36 4.31 17.83
CA LEU A 192 2.92 4.19 17.66
C LEU A 192 2.57 2.72 17.33
N PRO A 193 1.51 2.15 17.92
CA PRO A 193 1.18 0.74 17.76
C PRO A 193 0.74 0.42 16.32
N LYS A 194 1.54 -0.40 15.62
CA LYS A 194 1.30 -0.87 14.25
C LYS A 194 0.33 -2.04 14.18
N MET A 195 -0.42 -2.17 13.09
CA MET A 195 -1.21 -3.38 12.81
C MET A 195 -0.34 -4.50 12.21
N GLY A 196 0.18 -5.36 13.09
CA GLY A 196 0.60 -6.72 12.76
C GLY A 196 2.08 -6.83 12.44
N THR A 197 2.91 -6.95 13.47
CA THR A 197 4.25 -7.51 13.33
C THR A 197 4.18 -9.03 13.49
N PRO A 198 4.73 -9.82 12.58
CA PRO A 198 5.03 -11.22 12.87
C PRO A 198 6.00 -11.26 14.06
N GLY A 199 5.69 -12.08 15.07
CA GLY A 199 6.74 -12.56 15.97
C GLY A 199 7.60 -13.56 15.20
N ASP A 200 8.91 -13.56 15.45
CA ASP A 200 9.96 -14.31 14.74
C ASP A 200 9.85 -15.86 14.78
N GLY A 201 8.66 -16.44 14.90
CA GLY A 201 8.50 -17.82 15.38
C GLY A 201 7.54 -18.75 14.65
N VAL A 202 6.82 -18.37 13.58
CA VAL A 202 5.87 -19.30 12.94
C VAL A 202 6.02 -19.30 11.43
N PHE A 203 6.89 -20.18 10.96
CA PHE A 203 7.14 -20.45 9.54
C PHE A 203 6.32 -21.65 9.08
N ALA A 204 5.41 -21.43 8.13
CA ALA A 204 4.86 -22.48 7.29
C ALA A 204 4.88 -22.00 5.83
N ALA A 205 5.40 -22.86 4.94
CA ALA A 205 5.49 -22.60 3.52
C ALA A 205 4.11 -22.72 2.87
N CYS A 206 3.60 -21.63 2.31
CA CYS A 206 2.36 -21.61 1.55
C CYS A 206 2.65 -21.93 0.08
N ARG A 207 2.41 -23.18 -0.34
CA ARG A 207 2.04 -23.53 -1.72
C ARG A 207 0.84 -24.46 -1.62
N GLY A 208 -0.30 -24.02 -2.17
CA GLY A 208 -1.55 -24.76 -2.22
C GLY A 208 -2.50 -24.13 -3.22
#